data_AF-A0A380FFJ2-F1
#
_entry.id   AF-A0A380FFJ2-F1
#
_cell.length_a   1.000
_cell.length_b   1.000
_cell.length_c   1.000
_cell.angle_alpha   90.00
_cell.angle_beta   90.00
_cell.angle_gamma   90.00
#
_symmetry.space_group_name_H-M   'P 1'
#
loop_
_entity.id
_entity.type
_entity.pdbx_description
1 polymer ?
#
loop_
_entity_poly.entity_id
_entity_poly.type
_entity_poly.pdbx_seq_one_letter_code
_entity_poly.pdbx_strand_id
1 'polypeptide(L)'
;MSKEVRSKLLSVLKVVFAVALLSFVIFTLYRELAHINFKETVKAFGKINSLWLVGLFLSGGASIVVMSLYDVILAKTLNLRISILRTIRIGYIVNALNSVIGFGGFIGASVRFLFYKDTTKDKKGFSPYYFNCFSIHVNGSKFIVYFGCITYF
;
A
#
# COMPACT_ATOMS: atom_id res chain seq x y z
N MET A 1 -6.86 26.42 -31.46
CA MET A 1 -5.88 25.46 -30.91
C MET A 1 -6.60 24.14 -30.64
N SER A 2 -6.22 23.06 -31.34
CA SER A 2 -6.93 21.76 -31.35
C SER A 2 -7.09 21.18 -29.93
N LYS A 3 -8.30 20.73 -29.57
CA LYS A 3 -8.63 20.09 -28.27
C LYS A 3 -7.68 18.93 -27.93
N GLU A 4 -7.14 18.28 -28.96
CA GLU A 4 -6.22 17.15 -28.85
C GLU A 4 -4.81 17.56 -28.36
N VAL A 5 -4.33 18.73 -28.75
CA VAL A 5 -3.03 19.26 -28.28
C VAL A 5 -3.11 19.64 -26.80
N ARG A 6 -4.24 20.24 -26.38
CA ARG A 6 -4.49 20.62 -24.98
C ARG A 6 -4.55 19.41 -24.04
N SER A 7 -5.16 18.30 -24.44
CA SER A 7 -5.24 17.08 -23.62
C SER A 7 -3.89 16.37 -23.48
N LYS A 8 -3.07 16.35 -24.54
CA LYS A 8 -1.69 15.83 -24.48
C LYS A 8 -0.79 16.69 -23.61
N LEU A 9 -0.86 18.02 -23.74
CA LEU A 9 -0.08 18.95 -22.90
C LEU A 9 -0.43 18.80 -21.41
N LEU A 10 -1.73 18.69 -21.08
CA LEU A 10 -2.18 18.46 -19.71
C LEU A 10 -1.72 17.10 -19.15
N SER A 11 -1.62 16.07 -20.00
CA SER A 11 -1.11 14.75 -19.59
C SER A 11 0.38 14.77 -19.32
N VAL A 12 1.17 15.41 -20.19
CA VAL A 12 2.62 15.60 -20.00
C VAL A 12 2.88 16.43 -18.74
N LEU A 13 2.14 17.51 -18.53
CA LEU A 13 2.27 18.36 -17.34
C LEU A 13 2.01 17.58 -16.04
N LYS A 14 0.99 16.72 -16.01
CA LYS A 14 0.72 15.85 -14.85
C LYS A 14 1.88 14.91 -14.54
N VAL A 15 2.48 14.31 -15.56
CA VAL A 15 3.64 13.41 -15.39
C VAL A 15 4.86 14.19 -14.90
N VAL A 16 5.16 15.33 -15.53
CA VAL A 16 6.28 16.19 -15.12
C VAL A 16 6.10 16.66 -13.68
N PHE A 17 4.89 17.05 -13.28
CA PHE A 17 4.59 17.44 -11.91
C PHE A 17 4.79 16.30 -10.91
N ALA A 18 4.33 15.09 -11.23
CA ALA A 18 4.54 13.91 -10.38
C ALA A 18 6.04 13.59 -10.22
N VAL A 19 6.81 13.64 -11.31
CA VAL A 19 8.27 13.42 -11.28
C VAL A 19 8.97 14.52 -10.48
N ALA A 20 8.58 15.78 -10.66
CA ALA A 20 9.16 16.90 -9.92
C ALA A 20 8.92 16.78 -8.41
N LEU A 21 7.70 16.41 -8.00
CA LEU A 21 7.39 16.14 -6.59
C LEU A 21 8.22 14.98 -6.03
N LEU A 22 8.34 13.89 -6.79
CA LEU A 22 9.12 12.73 -6.37
C LEU A 22 10.61 13.09 -6.20
N SER A 23 11.18 13.81 -7.16
CA SER A 23 12.55 14.33 -7.09
C SER A 23 12.75 15.27 -5.90
N PHE A 24 11.79 16.14 -5.59
CA PHE A 24 11.85 17.04 -4.44
C PHE A 24 11.85 16.29 -3.11
N VAL A 25 11.01 15.26 -2.98
CA VAL A 25 10.99 14.39 -1.80
C VAL A 25 12.31 13.65 -1.64
N ILE A 26 12.85 13.08 -2.73
CA ILE A 26 14.14 12.39 -2.71
C ILE A 26 15.26 13.34 -2.29
N PHE A 27 15.32 14.55 -2.86
CA PHE A 27 16.33 15.55 -2.52
C PHE A 27 16.26 15.95 -1.05
N THR A 28 15.04 16.19 -0.54
CA THR A 28 14.81 16.50 0.88
C THR A 28 15.29 15.35 1.75
N LEU A 29 14.93 14.11 1.39
CA LEU A 29 15.34 12.90 2.11
C LEU A 29 16.86 12.78 2.17
N TYR A 30 17.57 12.93 1.03
CA TYR A 30 19.04 12.90 1.03
C TYR A 30 19.66 13.97 1.93
N ARG A 31 19.11 15.19 1.92
CA ARG A 31 19.58 16.28 2.76
C ARG A 31 19.40 15.98 4.24
N GLU A 32 18.23 15.45 4.63
CA GLU A 32 17.96 15.07 6.02
C GLU A 32 18.87 13.91 6.46
N LEU A 33 19.05 12.87 5.62
CA LEU A 33 19.93 11.74 5.96
C LEU A 33 21.41 12.15 6.05
N ALA A 34 21.87 13.13 5.25
CA ALA A 34 23.24 13.62 5.32
C ALA A 34 23.56 14.32 6.66
N HIS A 35 22.55 14.87 7.33
CA HIS A 35 22.68 15.45 8.66
C HIS A 35 22.58 14.41 9.79
N ILE A 36 22.12 13.19 9.51
CA ILE A 36 21.97 12.14 10.52
C ILE A 36 23.28 11.36 10.66
N ASN A 37 23.84 11.36 11.88
CA ASN A 37 24.97 10.50 12.20
C ASN A 37 24.49 9.04 12.37
N PHE A 38 24.60 8.25 11.29
CA PHE A 38 24.25 6.82 11.28
C PHE A 38 24.82 6.05 12.48
N LYS A 39 26.00 6.42 12.99
CA LYS A 39 26.66 5.75 14.11
C LYS A 39 25.88 5.92 15.42
N GLU A 40 25.32 7.10 15.65
CA GLU A 40 24.48 7.37 16.82
C GLU A 40 23.13 6.67 16.71
N THR A 41 22.55 6.65 15.50
CA THR A 41 21.28 5.95 15.24
C THR A 41 21.41 4.45 15.51
N VAL A 42 22.45 3.78 15.01
CA VAL A 42 22.69 2.35 15.27
C VAL A 42 22.92 2.08 16.75
N LYS A 43 23.62 2.98 17.46
CA LYS A 43 23.83 2.87 18.90
C LYS A 43 22.53 3.05 19.70
N ALA A 44 21.61 3.88 19.22
CA ALA A 44 20.27 4.02 19.78
C ALA A 44 19.42 2.76 19.57
N PHE A 45 19.50 2.11 18.40
CA PHE A 45 18.84 0.83 18.16
C PHE A 45 19.31 -0.27 19.13
N GLY A 46 20.61 -0.32 19.44
CA GLY A 46 21.15 -1.27 20.41
C GLY A 46 20.71 -1.04 21.87
N LYS A 47 20.15 0.14 22.18
CA LYS A 47 19.56 0.45 23.50
C LYS A 47 18.07 0.11 23.59
N ILE A 48 17.43 -0.22 22.46
CA ILE A 48 16.01 -0.61 22.45
C ILE A 48 15.90 -2.00 23.09
N ASN A 49 14.99 -2.11 24.05
CA ASN A 49 14.70 -3.38 24.70
C ASN A 49 14.16 -4.39 23.68
N SER A 50 14.82 -5.55 23.57
CA SER A 50 14.46 -6.63 22.64
C SER A 50 13.00 -7.07 22.77
N LEU A 51 12.40 -6.97 23.96
CA LEU A 51 11.01 -7.34 24.18
C LEU A 51 10.03 -6.42 23.43
N TRP A 52 10.32 -5.11 23.41
CA TRP A 52 9.55 -4.14 22.62
C TRP A 52 9.73 -4.37 21.12
N LEU A 53 10.94 -4.77 20.71
CA LEU A 53 11.26 -5.09 19.32
C LEU A 53 10.47 -6.32 18.84
N VAL A 54 10.39 -7.37 19.66
CA VAL A 54 9.53 -8.54 19.39
C VAL A 54 8.05 -8.15 19.34
N GLY A 55 7.57 -7.31 20.28
CA GLY A 55 6.20 -6.79 20.26
C GLY A 55 5.87 -6.01 18.98
N LEU A 56 6.83 -5.22 18.48
CA LEU A 56 6.70 -4.48 17.22
C LEU A 56 6.55 -5.43 16.03
N PHE A 57 7.38 -6.48 15.96
CA PHE A 57 7.29 -7.49 14.89
C PHE A 57 5.98 -8.27 14.95
N LEU A 58 5.55 -8.68 16.14
CA LEU A 58 4.30 -9.42 16.32
C LEU A 58 3.07 -8.57 15.95
N SER A 59 3.04 -7.30 16.38
CA SER A 59 1.96 -6.38 16.04
C SER A 59 1.92 -6.02 14.56
N GLY A 60 3.08 -5.79 13.93
CA GLY A 60 3.19 -5.60 12.48
C GLY A 60 2.71 -6.83 11.70
N GLY A 61 3.15 -8.02 12.11
CA GLY A 61 2.68 -9.28 11.53
C GLY A 61 1.17 -9.50 11.70
N ALA A 62 0.64 -9.25 12.90
CA ALA A 62 -0.78 -9.36 13.20
C ALA A 62 -1.61 -8.39 12.36
N SER A 63 -1.15 -7.15 12.16
CA SER A 63 -1.80 -6.16 11.29
C SER A 63 -1.97 -6.69 9.86
N ILE A 64 -0.91 -7.28 9.28
CA ILE A 64 -0.96 -7.85 7.93
C ILE A 64 -1.93 -9.03 7.86
N VAL A 65 -2.00 -9.86 8.91
CA VAL A 65 -2.95 -10.99 9.00
C VAL A 65 -4.39 -10.49 9.05
N VAL A 66 -4.70 -9.50 9.90
CA VAL A 66 -6.04 -8.91 9.99
C VAL A 66 -6.48 -8.36 8.64
N MET A 67 -5.57 -7.68 7.94
CA MET A 67 -5.85 -7.13 6.62
C MET A 67 -6.07 -8.22 5.56
N SER A 68 -5.39 -9.36 5.69
CA SER A 68 -5.59 -10.53 4.82
C SER A 68 -6.92 -11.26 5.09
N LEU A 69 -7.38 -11.28 6.34
CA LEU A 69 -8.71 -11.82 6.69
C LEU A 69 -9.83 -10.98 6.10
N TYR A 70 -9.65 -9.66 6.03
CA TYR A 70 -10.60 -8.77 5.39
C TYR A 70 -10.77 -9.08 3.89
N ASP A 71 -9.67 -9.38 3.18
CA ASP A 71 -9.73 -9.80 1.76
C ASP A 71 -10.58 -11.07 1.56
N VAL A 72 -10.61 -11.97 2.54
CA VAL A 72 -11.45 -13.19 2.53
C VAL A 72 -12.93 -12.85 2.69
N ILE A 73 -13.27 -11.96 3.63
CA ILE A 73 -14.64 -11.50 3.84
C ILE A 73 -15.15 -10.83 2.56
N LEU A 74 -14.33 -9.97 1.96
CA LEU A 74 -14.66 -9.29 0.70
C LEU A 74 -14.87 -10.28 -0.45
N ALA A 75 -14.00 -11.30 -0.57
CA ALA A 75 -14.15 -12.34 -1.60
C ALA A 75 -15.46 -13.15 -1.42
N LYS A 76 -15.88 -13.40 -0.18
CA LYS A 76 -17.13 -14.09 0.15
C LYS A 76 -18.35 -13.23 -0.15
N THR A 77 -18.32 -11.94 0.19
CA THR A 77 -19.41 -10.99 -0.14
C THR A 77 -19.62 -10.87 -1.65
N LEU A 78 -18.55 -10.95 -2.45
CA LEU A 78 -18.62 -10.92 -3.91
C LEU A 78 -18.84 -12.29 -4.57
N ASN A 79 -19.13 -13.35 -3.79
CA ASN A 79 -19.41 -14.71 -4.31
C ASN A 79 -18.31 -15.30 -5.23
N LEU A 80 -17.05 -14.91 -5.02
CA LEU A 80 -15.94 -15.45 -5.80
C LEU A 80 -15.61 -16.88 -5.34
N ARG A 81 -15.67 -17.85 -6.27
CA ARG A 81 -15.27 -19.25 -6.04
C ARG A 81 -13.73 -19.40 -5.97
N ILE A 82 -13.08 -18.72 -5.03
CA ILE A 82 -11.64 -18.80 -4.79
C ILE A 82 -11.41 -19.57 -3.48
N SER A 83 -10.38 -20.43 -3.42
CA SER A 83 -10.07 -21.14 -2.18
C SER A 83 -9.57 -20.17 -1.10
N ILE A 84 -10.17 -20.25 0.09
CA ILE A 84 -9.92 -19.34 1.23
C ILE A 84 -8.42 -19.31 1.59
N LEU A 85 -7.77 -20.47 1.62
CA LEU A 85 -6.34 -20.60 1.90
C LEU A 85 -5.46 -19.88 0.88
N ARG A 86 -5.85 -19.90 -0.40
CA ARG A 86 -5.13 -19.18 -1.46
C ARG A 86 -5.33 -17.68 -1.32
N THR A 87 -6.55 -17.22 -1.02
CA THR A 87 -6.84 -15.80 -0.76
C THR A 87 -6.03 -15.25 0.41
N ILE A 88 -5.91 -16.00 1.52
CA ILE A 88 -5.11 -15.58 2.69
C ILE A 88 -3.63 -15.46 2.33
N ARG A 89 -3.06 -16.47 1.65
CA ARG A 89 -1.63 -16.45 1.28
C ARG A 89 -1.30 -15.31 0.32
N ILE A 90 -2.13 -15.11 -0.70
CA ILE A 90 -1.94 -14.02 -1.67
C ILE A 90 -2.18 -12.67 -1.00
N GLY A 91 -3.24 -12.53 -0.20
CA GLY A 91 -3.56 -11.33 0.56
C GLY A 91 -2.41 -10.91 1.48
N TYR A 92 -1.79 -11.86 2.18
CA TYR A 92 -0.65 -11.59 3.05
C TYR A 92 0.56 -11.03 2.30
N ILE A 93 0.95 -11.68 1.18
CA ILE A 93 2.09 -11.23 0.36
C ILE A 93 1.81 -9.86 -0.24
N VAL A 94 0.63 -9.68 -0.83
CA VAL A 94 0.21 -8.40 -1.43
C VAL A 94 0.22 -7.30 -0.38
N ASN A 95 -0.34 -7.56 0.80
CA ASN A 95 -0.49 -6.56 1.83
C ASN A 95 0.87 -6.18 2.43
N ALA A 96 1.76 -7.14 2.64
CA ALA A 96 3.15 -6.88 3.03
C ALA A 96 3.89 -6.04 1.98
N LEU A 97 3.78 -6.39 0.69
CA LEU A 97 4.38 -5.63 -0.40
C LEU A 97 3.82 -4.21 -0.48
N ASN A 98 2.51 -4.04 -0.23
CA ASN A 98 1.89 -2.73 -0.26
C ASN A 98 2.37 -1.84 0.90
N SER A 99 2.61 -2.40 2.07
CA SER A 99 3.17 -1.68 3.23
C SER A 99 4.64 -1.27 3.02
N VAL A 100 5.45 -2.07 2.33
CA VAL A 100 6.87 -1.74 2.07
C VAL A 100 7.03 -0.77 0.91
N ILE A 101 6.30 -0.99 -0.19
CA ILE A 101 6.48 -0.22 -1.43
C ILE A 101 5.69 1.10 -1.40
N GLY A 102 4.59 1.18 -0.65
CA GLY A 102 3.98 2.46 -0.25
C GLY A 102 3.36 3.32 -1.37
N PHE A 103 3.27 2.81 -2.61
CA PHE A 103 2.68 3.52 -3.77
C PHE A 103 1.14 3.66 -3.70
N GLY A 104 0.58 4.00 -2.53
CA GLY A 104 -0.83 4.36 -2.36
C GLY A 104 -1.83 3.27 -2.76
N GLY A 105 -1.49 1.99 -2.59
CA GLY A 105 -2.36 0.87 -2.99
C GLY A 105 -2.21 0.44 -4.45
N PHE A 106 -1.42 1.15 -5.28
CA PHE A 106 -1.27 0.86 -6.71
C PHE A 106 -0.54 -0.46 -6.96
N ILE A 107 0.53 -0.71 -6.20
CA ILE A 107 1.30 -1.96 -6.29
C ILE A 107 0.48 -3.12 -5.73
N GLY A 108 -0.20 -2.95 -4.59
CA GLY A 108 -1.08 -3.97 -4.04
C GLY A 108 -2.21 -4.38 -5.02
N ALA A 109 -2.80 -3.41 -5.70
CA ALA A 109 -3.84 -3.67 -6.70
C ALA A 109 -3.29 -4.34 -7.98
N SER A 110 -2.10 -3.94 -8.43
CA SER A 110 -1.43 -4.53 -9.60
C SER A 110 -1.04 -6.00 -9.36
N VAL A 111 -0.47 -6.30 -8.19
CA VAL A 111 -0.07 -7.67 -7.83
C VAL A 111 -1.32 -8.56 -7.69
N ARG A 112 -2.40 -8.08 -7.04
CA ARG A 112 -3.68 -8.81 -7.02
C ARG A 112 -4.22 -9.05 -8.42
N PHE A 113 -4.15 -8.07 -9.31
CA PHE A 113 -4.59 -8.24 -10.70
C PHE A 113 -3.83 -9.36 -11.40
N LEU A 114 -2.49 -9.39 -11.32
CA LEU A 114 -1.68 -10.44 -11.94
C LEU A 114 -2.00 -11.83 -11.40
N PHE A 115 -2.10 -11.98 -10.08
CA PHE A 115 -2.35 -13.29 -9.46
C PHE A 115 -3.75 -13.85 -9.73
N TYR A 116 -4.76 -12.97 -9.82
CA TYR A 116 -6.14 -13.43 -10.05
C TYR A 116 -6.54 -13.48 -11.52
N LYS A 117 -5.85 -12.75 -12.42
CA LYS A 117 -6.05 -12.84 -13.88
C LYS A 117 -5.96 -14.29 -14.38
N ASP A 118 -5.05 -15.08 -13.81
CA ASP A 118 -4.83 -16.47 -14.21
C ASP A 118 -5.80 -17.45 -13.55
N THR A 119 -6.56 -17.03 -12.52
CA THR A 119 -7.41 -17.93 -11.72
C THR A 119 -8.90 -17.87 -12.08
N THR A 120 -9.40 -16.79 -12.70
CA THR A 120 -10.84 -16.62 -12.97
C THR A 120 -11.16 -16.54 -14.47
N LYS A 121 -11.87 -17.57 -15.00
CA LYS A 121 -12.51 -17.55 -16.33
C LYS A 121 -13.76 -16.65 -16.41
N ASP A 122 -14.31 -16.24 -15.26
CA ASP A 122 -15.51 -15.42 -15.18
C ASP A 122 -15.15 -13.93 -14.96
N LYS A 123 -15.30 -13.13 -16.02
CA LYS A 123 -14.86 -11.71 -16.07
C LYS A 123 -15.83 -10.74 -15.37
N LYS A 124 -17.04 -11.19 -15.00
CA LYS A 124 -18.13 -10.29 -14.57
C LYS A 124 -18.02 -9.82 -13.12
N GLY A 125 -17.50 -10.65 -12.20
CA GLY A 125 -17.28 -10.29 -10.79
C GLY A 125 -15.91 -9.68 -10.47
N PHE A 126 -14.97 -9.68 -11.42
CA PHE A 126 -13.56 -9.38 -11.16
C PHE A 126 -13.25 -7.88 -11.08
N SER A 127 -13.88 -7.08 -11.95
CA SER A 127 -13.72 -5.62 -11.95
C SER A 127 -14.19 -4.94 -10.64
N PRO A 128 -15.35 -5.26 -10.05
CA PRO A 128 -15.77 -4.66 -8.79
C PRO A 128 -14.95 -5.14 -7.58
N TYR A 129 -14.38 -6.35 -7.60
CA TYR A 129 -13.47 -6.83 -6.55
C TYR A 129 -12.19 -6.00 -6.50
N TYR A 130 -11.56 -5.77 -7.66
CA TYR A 130 -10.37 -4.93 -7.80
C TYR A 130 -10.59 -3.49 -7.31
N PHE A 131 -11.68 -2.86 -7.76
CA PHE A 131 -11.94 -1.45 -7.45
C PHE A 131 -12.25 -1.23 -5.96
N ASN A 132 -13.00 -2.16 -5.34
CA ASN A 132 -13.25 -2.12 -3.91
C ASN A 132 -11.98 -2.37 -3.11
N CYS A 133 -11.15 -3.33 -3.50
CA CYS A 133 -9.91 -3.63 -2.78
C CYS A 133 -8.90 -2.46 -2.85
N PHE A 134 -8.81 -1.78 -4.00
CA PHE A 134 -8.04 -0.53 -4.15
C PHE A 134 -8.64 0.62 -3.33
N SER A 135 -9.96 0.83 -3.42
CA SER A 135 -10.65 1.87 -2.65
C SER A 135 -10.53 1.67 -1.15
N ILE A 136 -10.58 0.43 -0.65
CA ILE A 136 -10.41 0.12 0.77
C ILE A 136 -8.99 0.42 1.22
N HIS A 137 -7.99 0.09 0.41
CA HIS A 137 -6.61 0.40 0.78
C HIS A 137 -6.36 1.91 0.83
N VAL A 138 -6.88 2.67 -0.15
CA VAL A 138 -6.71 4.12 -0.21
C VAL A 138 -7.53 4.85 0.86
N ASN A 139 -8.81 4.51 1.01
CA ASN A 139 -9.70 5.19 1.94
C ASN A 139 -9.53 4.70 3.39
N GLY A 140 -9.21 3.41 3.59
CA GLY A 140 -8.90 2.87 4.91
C GLY A 140 -7.63 3.49 5.50
N SER A 141 -6.58 3.64 4.71
CA SER A 141 -5.35 4.32 5.14
C SER A 141 -5.61 5.79 5.50
N LYS A 142 -6.43 6.49 4.70
CA LYS A 142 -6.86 7.86 5.01
C LYS A 142 -7.64 7.91 6.33
N PHE A 143 -8.60 7.01 6.53
CA PHE A 143 -9.42 6.97 7.73
C PHE A 143 -8.59 6.75 9.00
N ILE A 144 -7.64 5.81 8.96
CA ILE A 144 -6.72 5.54 10.08
C ILE A 144 -5.86 6.77 10.40
N VAL A 145 -5.33 7.44 9.37
CA VAL A 145 -4.54 8.67 9.56
C VAL A 145 -5.39 9.79 10.15
N TYR A 146 -6.62 9.99 9.66
CA TYR A 146 -7.53 11.00 10.20
C TYR A 146 -7.89 10.74 11.67
N PHE A 147 -8.22 9.50 12.03
CA PHE A 147 -8.58 9.15 13.40
C PHE A 147 -7.37 9.17 14.35
N GLY A 148 -6.21 8.75 13.85
CA GLY A 148 -4.93 8.89 14.55
C GLY A 148 -4.61 10.36 14.82
N CYS A 149 -4.73 11.25 13.83
CA CYS A 149 -4.46 12.67 14.01
C CYS A 149 -5.39 13.32 15.05
N ILE A 150 -6.66 12.91 15.13
CA ILE A 150 -7.63 13.38 16.12
C ILE A 150 -7.31 12.88 17.54
N THR A 151 -6.62 11.75 17.68
CA THR A 151 -6.25 11.20 19.00
C THR A 151 -4.99 11.86 19.58
N TYR A 152 -4.17 12.48 18.72
CA TYR A 152 -2.91 13.14 19.10
C TYR A 152 -3.03 14.69 19.17
N PHE A 153 -4.25 15.24 19.08
CA PHE A 153 -4.57 16.66 19.21
C PHE A 153 -5.70 16.85 20.23
#